data_AF-A0A9E4WXB3-F1
#
_entry.id   AF-A0A9E4WXB3-F1
#
_cell.length_a   1.000
_cell.length_b   1.000
_cell.length_c   1.000
_cell.angle_alpha   90.00
_cell.angle_beta   90.00
_cell.angle_gamma   90.00
#
_symmetry.space_group_name_H-M   'P 1'
#
loop_
_entity.id
_entity.type
_entity.pdbx_description
1 polymer ?
#
loop_
_entity_poly.entity_id
_entity_poly.type
_entity_poly.pdbx_seq_one_letter_code
_entity_poly.pdbx_strand_id
1 'polypeptide(L)'
;SFARMDRCRKGPQRMALRKAYTCAISGQDSKDYAERMAGQGRTVAEMGDPMLAAVQGGVVVLHPGSGSIMGGIGVSGLAAQEDEDIAKLGLQALGLSA
;
A
#
# COMPACT_ATOMS: atom_id res chain seq x y z
N SER A 1 -2.05 -12.22 3.57
CA SER A 1 -2.57 -12.46 4.93
C SER A 1 -3.18 -11.16 5.46
N PHE A 2 -3.91 -11.21 6.58
CA PHE A 2 -4.48 -10.02 7.23
C PHE A 2 -4.34 -10.11 8.74
N ALA A 3 -4.00 -9.00 9.39
CA ALA A 3 -3.96 -8.87 10.84
C ALA A 3 -4.52 -7.52 11.26
N ARG A 4 -5.22 -7.48 12.41
CA ARG A 4 -5.65 -6.24 13.07
C ARG A 4 -5.19 -6.27 14.52
N MET A 5 -4.43 -5.27 14.92
CA MET A 5 -4.03 -5.10 16.32
C MET A 5 -5.24 -4.76 17.21
N ASP A 6 -5.17 -5.18 18.48
CA ASP A 6 -6.16 -4.83 19.48
C ASP A 6 -6.32 -3.31 19.59
N ARG A 7 -7.56 -2.87 19.85
CA ARG A 7 -7.96 -1.46 19.94
C ARG A 7 -7.81 -0.63 18.65
N CYS A 8 -7.37 -1.23 17.53
CA CYS A 8 -7.47 -0.57 16.22
C CYS A 8 -8.94 -0.39 15.82
N ARG A 9 -9.30 0.81 15.32
CA ARG A 9 -10.64 1.14 14.81
C ARG A 9 -11.04 0.19 13.67
N LYS A 10 -12.34 0.04 13.41
CA LYS A 10 -12.84 -0.83 12.32
C LYS A 10 -12.53 -0.28 10.91
N GLY A 11 -12.60 1.04 10.74
CA GLY A 11 -12.43 1.70 9.42
C GLY A 11 -11.11 1.37 8.69
N PRO A 12 -9.94 1.47 9.36
CA PRO A 12 -8.64 1.22 8.74
C PRO A 12 -8.46 -0.16 8.10
N GLN A 13 -9.20 -1.19 8.54
CA GLN A 13 -9.06 -2.56 8.02
C GLN A 13 -9.20 -2.62 6.50
N ARG A 14 -10.26 -1.99 5.95
CA ARG A 14 -10.51 -1.97 4.50
C ARG A 14 -9.46 -1.13 3.77
N MET A 15 -8.99 -0.05 4.39
CA MET A 15 -7.98 0.81 3.79
C MET A 15 -6.62 0.10 3.68
N ALA A 16 -6.19 -0.61 4.72
CA ALA A 16 -4.95 -1.40 4.69
C ALA A 16 -4.95 -2.42 3.54
N LEU A 17 -6.06 -3.15 3.36
CA LEU A 17 -6.23 -4.09 2.25
C LEU A 17 -6.19 -3.40 0.88
N ARG A 18 -6.83 -2.22 0.73
CA ARG A 18 -6.83 -1.46 -0.53
C ARG A 18 -5.47 -0.87 -0.88
N LYS A 19 -4.71 -0.39 0.10
CA LYS A 19 -3.32 0.07 -0.09
C LYS A 19 -2.44 -1.09 -0.59
N ALA A 20 -2.49 -2.24 0.09
CA ALA A 20 -1.75 -3.44 -0.32
C ALA A 20 -2.11 -3.90 -1.75
N TYR A 21 -3.41 -3.96 -2.05
CA TYR A 21 -3.91 -4.29 -3.39
C TYR A 21 -3.41 -3.30 -4.44
N THR A 22 -3.49 -2.01 -4.16
CA THR A 22 -3.04 -0.97 -5.09
C THR A 22 -1.56 -1.13 -5.41
N CYS A 23 -0.71 -1.38 -4.41
CA CYS A 23 0.71 -1.64 -4.61
C CYS A 23 0.95 -2.89 -5.47
N ALA A 24 0.22 -3.97 -5.20
CA ALA A 24 0.35 -5.23 -5.93
C ALA A 24 -0.04 -5.12 -7.42
N ILE A 25 -1.08 -4.34 -7.76
CA ILE A 25 -1.56 -4.21 -9.14
C ILE A 25 -0.78 -3.13 -9.90
N SER A 26 -0.40 -2.04 -9.24
CA SER A 26 0.27 -0.91 -9.88
C SER A 26 1.79 -1.02 -9.96
N GLY A 27 2.39 -1.92 -9.16
CA GLY A 27 3.84 -2.05 -9.03
C GLY A 27 4.51 -0.85 -8.37
N GLN A 28 3.75 0.02 -7.71
CA GLN A 28 4.23 1.27 -7.09
C GLN A 28 3.88 1.31 -5.61
N ASP A 29 4.68 2.02 -4.83
CA ASP A 29 4.28 2.42 -3.49
C ASP A 29 3.03 3.30 -3.56
N SER A 30 2.15 3.13 -2.58
CA SER A 30 0.85 3.82 -2.57
C SER A 30 0.97 5.35 -2.52
N LYS A 31 2.08 5.86 -1.98
CA LYS A 31 2.43 7.29 -2.00
C LYS A 31 2.69 7.76 -3.43
N ASP A 32 3.58 7.11 -4.14
CA ASP A 32 3.95 7.46 -5.51
C ASP A 32 2.75 7.31 -6.45
N TYR A 33 1.94 6.27 -6.24
CA TYR A 33 0.68 6.10 -6.96
C TYR A 33 -0.28 7.28 -6.70
N ALA A 34 -0.38 7.75 -5.46
CA ALA A 34 -1.22 8.90 -5.12
C ALA A 34 -0.72 10.21 -5.74
N GLU A 35 0.59 10.47 -5.66
CA GLU A 35 1.23 11.63 -6.28
C GLU A 35 1.05 11.64 -7.80
N ARG A 36 1.19 10.48 -8.46
CA ARG A 36 0.95 10.34 -9.90
C ARG A 36 -0.50 10.64 -10.28
N MET A 37 -1.46 10.13 -9.51
CA MET A 37 -2.89 10.41 -9.76
C MET A 37 -3.21 11.89 -9.58
N ALA A 38 -2.70 12.51 -8.52
CA ALA A 38 -2.86 13.94 -8.25
C ALA A 38 -2.23 14.80 -9.35
N GLY A 39 -1.02 14.47 -9.81
CA GLY A 39 -0.34 15.17 -10.91
C GLY A 39 -1.08 15.08 -12.25
N GLN A 40 -1.89 14.03 -12.44
CA GLN A 40 -2.76 13.88 -13.62
C GLN A 40 -4.11 14.59 -13.46
N GLY A 41 -4.42 15.14 -12.28
CA GLY A 41 -5.75 15.68 -11.97
C GLY A 41 -6.84 14.59 -11.91
N ARG A 42 -6.46 13.33 -11.66
CA ARG A 42 -7.35 12.17 -11.71
C ARG A 42 -7.56 11.60 -10.31
N THR A 43 -8.64 10.84 -10.15
CA THR A 43 -8.87 10.03 -8.93
C THR A 43 -9.01 8.55 -9.27
N VAL A 44 -8.87 7.69 -8.27
CA VAL A 44 -9.07 6.23 -8.46
C VAL A 44 -10.48 5.86 -8.92
N ALA A 45 -11.46 6.77 -8.78
CA ALA A 45 -12.83 6.52 -9.23
C ALA A 45 -12.94 6.28 -10.74
N GLU A 46 -12.09 6.94 -11.53
CA GLU A 46 -12.07 6.81 -12.99
C GLU A 46 -11.52 5.47 -13.47
N MET A 47 -10.84 4.72 -12.60
CA MET A 47 -10.23 3.43 -12.94
C MET A 47 -11.24 2.27 -12.89
N GLY A 48 -12.43 2.49 -12.32
CA GLY A 48 -13.49 1.48 -12.24
C GLY A 48 -13.26 0.34 -11.25
N ASP A 49 -12.09 0.27 -10.61
CA ASP A 49 -11.76 -0.75 -9.61
C ASP A 49 -11.99 -0.22 -8.18
N PRO A 50 -12.96 -0.76 -7.43
CA PRO A 50 -13.31 -0.29 -6.09
C PRO A 50 -12.23 -0.59 -5.03
N MET A 51 -11.23 -1.43 -5.36
CA MET A 51 -10.13 -1.76 -4.45
C MET A 51 -8.95 -0.81 -4.58
N LEU A 52 -8.84 -0.03 -5.66
CA LEU A 52 -7.77 0.96 -5.80
C LEU A 52 -7.91 2.08 -4.76
N ALA A 53 -6.78 2.48 -4.18
CA ALA A 53 -6.69 3.57 -3.21
C ALA A 53 -5.40 4.37 -3.43
N ALA A 54 -5.56 5.66 -3.71
CA ALA A 54 -4.47 6.63 -3.80
C ALA A 54 -4.22 7.27 -2.42
N VAL A 55 -3.70 6.49 -1.47
CA VAL A 55 -3.44 6.94 -0.10
C VAL A 55 -2.16 6.29 0.42
N GLN A 56 -1.18 7.10 0.85
CA GLN A 56 0.10 6.65 1.42
C GLN A 56 -0.09 5.64 2.59
N GLY A 57 0.83 4.68 2.71
CA GLY A 57 0.89 3.70 3.80
C GLY A 57 0.95 2.24 3.35
N GLY A 58 1.19 2.00 2.07
CA GLY A 58 1.50 0.69 1.50
C GLY A 58 2.71 0.75 0.58
N VAL A 59 3.42 -0.38 0.53
CA VAL A 59 4.63 -0.59 -0.27
C VAL A 59 4.48 -1.78 -1.20
N VAL A 60 5.13 -1.73 -2.35
CA VAL A 60 5.20 -2.86 -3.28
C VAL A 60 6.21 -3.90 -2.78
N VAL A 61 5.92 -5.18 -3.01
CA VAL A 61 6.85 -6.28 -2.75
C VAL A 61 7.41 -6.76 -4.08
N LEU A 62 8.71 -6.56 -4.30
CA LEU A 62 9.40 -6.93 -5.54
C LEU A 62 10.36 -8.09 -5.32
N HIS A 63 10.47 -8.96 -6.32
CA HIS A 63 11.49 -10.00 -6.33
C HIS A 63 12.87 -9.36 -6.53
N PRO A 64 13.87 -9.62 -5.65
CA PRO A 64 15.15 -8.90 -5.67
C PRO A 64 15.98 -9.17 -6.93
N GLY A 65 15.88 -10.36 -7.51
CA GLY A 65 16.56 -10.71 -8.77
C GLY A 65 15.84 -10.20 -10.02
N SER A 66 14.61 -10.66 -10.28
CA SER A 66 13.88 -10.35 -11.50
C SER A 66 13.16 -9.00 -11.52
N GLY A 67 13.02 -8.33 -10.38
CA GLY A 67 12.17 -7.14 -10.24
C GLY A 67 10.68 -7.40 -10.42
N SER A 68 10.25 -8.67 -10.50
CA SER A 68 8.85 -9.02 -10.70
C SER A 68 8.03 -8.68 -9.46
N ILE A 69 6.81 -8.19 -9.66
CA ILE A 69 5.89 -7.89 -8.57
C ILE A 69 5.43 -9.18 -7.91
N MET A 70 5.70 -9.32 -6.62
CA MET A 70 5.26 -10.46 -5.79
C MET A 70 4.02 -10.13 -4.95
N GLY A 71 3.69 -8.84 -4.79
CA GLY A 71 2.51 -8.39 -4.07
C GLY A 71 2.66 -6.98 -3.52
N GLY A 72 1.95 -6.69 -2.43
CA GLY A 72 2.02 -5.42 -1.72
C GLY A 72 1.71 -5.59 -0.23
N ILE A 73 2.31 -4.74 0.58
CA ILE A 73 2.03 -4.61 2.03
C ILE A 73 1.28 -3.31 2.22
N GLY A 74 0.22 -3.32 3.03
CA GLY A 74 -0.57 -2.13 3.31
C GLY A 74 -0.89 -2.04 4.80
N VAL A 75 -0.67 -0.86 5.36
CA VAL A 75 -0.91 -0.55 6.77
C VAL A 75 -1.89 0.63 6.85
N SER A 76 -2.77 0.57 7.84
CA SER A 76 -3.66 1.68 8.14
C SER A 76 -4.04 1.71 9.61
N GLY A 77 -3.95 2.90 10.19
CA GLY A 77 -4.42 3.17 11.54
C GLY A 77 -3.76 4.35 12.22
N LEU A 78 -2.66 4.86 11.65
CA LEU A 78 -1.84 5.95 12.18
C LEU A 78 -1.74 7.11 11.18
N ALA A 79 -0.80 8.04 11.37
CA ALA A 79 -0.47 9.02 10.34
C ALA A 79 0.10 8.32 9.09
N ALA A 80 -0.04 8.96 7.93
CA ALA A 80 0.31 8.35 6.65
C ALA A 80 1.79 7.88 6.58
N GLN A 81 2.71 8.67 7.14
CA GLN A 81 4.12 8.29 7.21
C GLN A 81 4.35 7.11 8.16
N GLU A 82 3.70 7.09 9.33
CA GLU A 82 3.82 5.98 10.28
C GLU A 82 3.28 4.66 9.70
N ASP A 83 2.17 4.72 8.96
CA ASP A 83 1.65 3.57 8.21
C ASP A 83 2.71 3.05 7.21
N GLU A 84 3.35 3.95 6.45
CA GLU A 84 4.38 3.57 5.46
C GLU A 84 5.63 2.98 6.14
N ASP A 85 6.10 3.57 7.23
CA ASP A 85 7.27 3.10 7.97
C ASP A 85 7.03 1.67 8.49
N ILE A 86 5.84 1.37 9.00
CA ILE A 86 5.47 0.00 9.42
C ILE A 86 5.40 -0.95 8.21
N ALA A 87 4.90 -0.49 7.06
CA ALA A 87 4.86 -1.30 5.84
C ALA A 87 6.28 -1.65 5.37
N LYS A 88 7.21 -0.69 5.42
CA LYS A 88 8.64 -0.87 5.11
C LYS A 88 9.33 -1.80 6.10
N LEU A 89 9.03 -1.71 7.41
CA LEU A 89 9.50 -2.68 8.40
C LEU A 89 9.05 -4.10 8.07
N GLY A 90 7.81 -4.27 7.62
CA GLY A 90 7.30 -5.56 7.14
C GLY A 90 8.08 -6.09 5.95
N LEU A 91 8.44 -5.23 4.98
CA LEU A 91 9.26 -5.60 3.83
C LEU A 91 10.68 -6.02 4.26
N GLN A 92 11.30 -5.25 5.15
CA GLN A 92 12.62 -5.55 5.73
C GLN A 92 12.62 -6.89 6.47
N ALA A 93 11.56 -7.20 7.21
CA ALA A 93 11.40 -8.48 7.91
C ALA A 93 11.33 -9.68 6.96
N LEU A 94 10.96 -9.46 5.69
CA LEU A 94 11.01 -10.48 4.63
C LEU A 94 12.40 -10.61 3.99
N GLY A 95 13.40 -9.85 4.43
CA GLY A 95 14.72 -9.78 3.81
C GLY A 95 14.72 -9.02 2.48
N LEU A 96 13.74 -8.15 2.27
CA LEU A 96 13.58 -7.33 1.08
C LEU A 96 13.81 -5.85 1.43
N SER A 97 14.44 -5.10 0.55
CA SER A 97 14.59 -3.64 0.68
C SER A 97 13.69 -2.93 -0.32
N ALA A 98 13.11 -1.81 0.10
CA ALA A 98 12.46 -0.84 -0.80
C ALA A 98 13.52 -0.09 -1.61
#